data_AF-A0A2N0P271-F1
#
_entry.id   AF-A0A2N0P271-F1
#
_cell.length_a   1.000
_cell.length_b   1.000
_cell.length_c   1.000
_cell.angle_alpha   90.00
_cell.angle_beta   90.00
_cell.angle_gamma   90.00
#
_symmetry.space_group_name_H-M   'P 1'
#
loop_
_entity.id
_entity.type
_entity.pdbx_description
1 polymer ?
#
loop_
_entity_poly.entity_id
_entity_poly.type
_entity_poly.pdbx_seq_one_letter_code
_entity_poly.pdbx_strand_id
1 'polypeptide(L)'
;MITVALLDDSAKLFEPNYHYTVVLFPGTENYSTLKIAADTLIRELQELSSIGMVIDNIVWNFKLYFSSDWKFLATCLDFNIINSNYFCPWCEIAKNQRKDRQTEWIISKKMSILNENPKAYSGHYSPSLLNMIPLDHYVPDKLHIMLRITDRLWELVLQEIKNEGLFNDITRNIIIKEMETLKIHFEFWKIRDTDNWYYTSLMRNDKLCILRKFNLAKLFDPERTALIRSL
;
A
#
# COMPACT_ATOMS: atom_id res chain seq x y z
N MET A 1 -8.14 9.72 10.71
CA MET A 1 -7.92 9.24 12.08
C MET A 1 -6.45 8.90 12.20
N ILE A 2 -5.78 9.31 13.27
CA ILE A 2 -4.40 8.91 13.57
C ILE A 2 -4.44 8.10 14.87
N THR A 3 -3.80 6.94 14.84
CA THR A 3 -3.70 6.02 15.97
C THR A 3 -2.23 5.80 16.33
N VAL A 4 -1.97 5.57 17.61
CA VAL A 4 -0.64 5.24 18.15
C VAL A 4 -0.72 3.90 18.86
N ALA A 5 0.28 3.06 18.65
CA ALA A 5 0.46 1.79 19.34
C ALA A 5 1.92 1.63 19.75
N LEU A 6 2.15 0.88 20.84
CA LEU A 6 3.50 0.55 21.30
C LEU A 6 3.99 -0.71 20.58
N LEU A 7 5.01 -0.58 19.73
CA LEU A 7 5.55 -1.70 18.96
C LEU A 7 6.24 -2.76 19.84
N ASP A 8 6.82 -2.35 20.96
CA ASP A 8 7.51 -3.25 21.89
C ASP A 8 6.55 -4.17 22.66
N ASP A 9 5.27 -3.81 22.77
CA ASP A 9 4.21 -4.70 23.29
C ASP A 9 3.70 -5.64 22.17
N SER A 10 4.62 -6.43 21.62
CA SER A 10 4.38 -7.29 20.45
C SER A 10 3.23 -8.27 20.64
N ALA A 11 2.96 -8.72 21.87
CA ALA A 11 1.87 -9.61 22.21
C ALA A 11 0.50 -8.96 21.96
N LYS A 12 0.40 -7.65 22.17
CA LYS A 12 -0.85 -6.89 22.13
C LYS A 12 -0.95 -5.95 20.93
N LEU A 13 0.10 -5.90 20.10
CA LEU A 13 0.16 -5.05 18.90
C LEU A 13 -1.02 -5.25 17.95
N PHE A 14 -1.61 -6.45 17.92
CA PHE A 14 -2.77 -6.76 17.06
C PHE A 14 -4.12 -6.61 17.77
N GLU A 15 -4.13 -6.28 19.06
CA GLU A 15 -5.34 -6.08 19.83
C GLU A 15 -5.85 -4.64 19.67
N PRO A 16 -7.11 -4.43 19.23
CA PRO A 16 -7.64 -3.08 19.00
C PRO A 16 -7.58 -2.15 20.21
N ASN A 17 -7.65 -2.69 21.42
CA ASN A 17 -7.61 -1.92 22.67
C ASN A 17 -6.25 -1.25 22.93
N TYR A 18 -5.20 -1.65 22.22
CA TYR A 18 -3.84 -1.08 22.33
C TYR A 18 -3.50 -0.16 21.16
N HIS A 19 -4.51 0.22 20.36
CA HIS A 19 -4.43 1.26 19.33
C HIS A 19 -5.18 2.49 19.83
N TYR A 20 -4.43 3.47 20.32
CA TYR A 20 -4.99 4.67 20.91
C TYR A 20 -5.21 5.72 19.83
N THR A 21 -6.48 6.12 19.63
CA THR A 21 -6.79 7.22 18.71
C THR A 21 -6.35 8.54 19.35
N VAL A 22 -5.40 9.21 18.72
CA VAL A 22 -4.85 10.50 19.18
C VAL A 22 -5.44 11.67 18.40
N VAL A 23 -5.82 11.46 17.13
CA VAL A 23 -6.45 12.50 16.31
C VAL A 23 -7.64 11.91 15.57
N LEU A 24 -8.80 12.51 15.79
CA LEU A 24 -10.00 12.30 14.99
C LEU A 24 -10.42 13.62 14.36
N PHE A 25 -10.23 13.73 13.05
CA PHE A 25 -10.50 14.95 12.31
C PHE A 25 -11.46 14.67 11.13
N PRO A 26 -12.70 15.19 11.16
CA PRO A 26 -13.71 14.95 10.13
C PRO A 26 -13.62 16.01 9.01
N GLY A 27 -12.46 16.13 8.36
CA GLY A 27 -12.27 17.07 7.25
C GLY A 27 -11.58 16.45 6.04
N THR A 28 -11.17 17.29 5.11
CA THR A 28 -10.56 16.84 3.85
C THR A 28 -9.13 16.34 4.08
N GLU A 29 -8.84 15.16 3.52
CA GLU A 29 -7.51 14.56 3.55
C GLU A 29 -6.61 15.21 2.50
N ASN A 30 -6.03 16.34 2.85
CA ASN A 30 -5.01 17.03 2.07
C ASN A 30 -3.93 17.59 3.02
N TYR A 31 -2.77 17.92 2.45
CA TYR A 31 -1.59 18.32 3.23
C TYR A 31 -1.84 19.55 4.11
N SER A 32 -2.43 20.63 3.57
CA SER A 32 -2.60 21.88 4.32
C SER A 32 -3.57 21.73 5.49
N THR A 33 -4.66 20.99 5.28
CA THR A 33 -5.64 20.70 6.32
C THR A 33 -5.05 19.78 7.40
N LEU A 34 -4.34 18.71 7.01
CA LEU A 34 -3.70 17.80 7.97
C LEU A 34 -2.60 18.49 8.79
N LYS A 35 -1.83 19.39 8.16
CA LYS A 35 -0.80 20.18 8.85
C LYS A 35 -1.39 20.97 10.01
N ILE A 36 -2.54 21.60 9.81
CA ILE A 36 -3.22 22.37 10.86
C ILE A 36 -3.87 21.43 11.88
N ALA A 37 -4.59 20.41 11.41
CA ALA A 37 -5.35 19.52 12.28
C ALA A 37 -4.46 18.66 13.20
N ALA A 38 -3.24 18.34 12.78
CA ALA A 38 -2.30 17.51 13.52
C ALA A 38 -1.12 18.31 14.12
N ASP A 39 -1.13 19.64 14.06
CA ASP A 39 0.00 20.49 14.48
C ASP A 39 0.47 20.20 15.92
N THR A 40 -0.47 20.13 16.85
CA THR A 40 -0.19 19.82 18.26
C THR A 40 0.47 18.44 18.41
N LEU A 41 -0.09 17.41 17.77
CA LEU A 41 0.47 16.05 17.78
C LEU A 41 1.88 16.04 17.18
N ILE A 42 2.10 16.72 16.06
CA ILE A 42 3.40 16.76 15.39
C ILE A 42 4.45 17.37 16.30
N ARG A 43 4.14 18.49 16.96
CA ARG A 43 5.04 19.15 17.91
C ARG A 43 5.38 18.26 19.11
N GLU A 44 4.37 17.62 19.70
CA GLU A 44 4.57 16.69 20.83
C GLU A 44 5.44 15.50 20.43
N LEU A 45 5.23 14.93 19.24
CA LEU A 45 6.04 13.84 18.73
C LEU A 45 7.48 14.28 18.40
N GLN A 46 7.68 15.51 17.93
CA GLN A 46 9.02 16.10 17.73
C GLN A 46 9.77 16.24 19.06
N GLU A 47 9.12 16.80 20.09
CA GLU A 47 9.67 16.88 21.44
C GLU A 47 10.00 15.47 21.97
N LEU A 48 9.03 14.54 21.90
CA LEU A 48 9.21 13.15 22.34
C LEU A 48 10.38 12.44 21.63
N SER A 49 10.57 12.68 20.34
CA SER A 49 11.66 12.08 19.56
C SER A 49 13.04 12.66 19.89
N SER A 50 13.10 13.89 20.41
CA SER A 50 14.36 14.62 20.63
C SER A 50 14.85 14.53 22.08
N ILE A 51 13.95 14.64 23.05
CA ILE A 51 14.29 14.67 24.49
C ILE A 51 13.78 13.45 25.27
N GLY A 52 12.90 12.64 24.67
CA GLY A 52 12.28 11.51 25.35
C GLY A 52 11.21 11.93 26.37
N MET A 53 10.93 11.06 27.33
CA MET A 53 9.99 11.31 28.43
C MET A 53 10.49 10.70 29.74
N VAL A 54 10.27 11.37 30.87
CA VAL A 54 10.60 10.84 32.20
C VAL A 54 9.38 10.13 32.79
N ILE A 55 9.50 8.84 33.06
CA ILE A 55 8.49 8.04 33.77
C ILE A 55 9.20 7.32 34.91
N ASP A 56 8.71 7.47 36.14
CA ASP A 56 9.29 6.83 37.34
C ASP A 56 10.80 7.08 37.50
N ASN A 57 11.23 8.33 37.25
CA ASN A 57 12.64 8.77 37.23
C ASN A 57 13.53 8.10 36.17
N ILE A 58 12.95 7.37 35.22
CA ILE A 58 13.66 6.78 34.08
C ILE A 58 13.41 7.64 32.84
N VAL A 59 14.47 7.99 32.12
CA VAL A 59 14.38 8.66 30.81
C VAL A 59 14.11 7.62 29.74
N TRP A 60 12.93 7.67 29.13
CA TRP A 60 12.53 6.82 28.02
C TRP A 60 12.76 7.55 26.70
N ASN A 61 13.52 6.92 25.80
CA ASN A 61 13.74 7.40 24.44
C ASN A 61 12.83 6.64 23.47
N PHE A 62 12.25 7.35 22.50
CA PHE A 62 11.26 6.78 21.59
C PHE A 62 11.79 6.71 20.16
N LYS A 63 11.65 5.53 19.55
CA LYS A 63 11.82 5.35 18.11
C LYS A 63 10.45 5.37 17.46
N LEU A 64 10.21 6.38 16.64
CA LEU A 64 8.94 6.55 15.94
C LEU A 64 8.97 5.79 14.61
N TYR A 65 7.84 5.15 14.29
CA TYR A 65 7.54 4.53 13.02
C TYR A 65 6.20 5.03 12.53
N PHE A 66 6.06 5.15 11.21
CA PHE A 66 4.82 5.59 10.59
C PHE A 66 4.37 4.60 9.53
N SER A 67 3.10 4.24 9.54
CA SER A 67 2.49 3.38 8.53
C SER A 67 1.08 3.84 8.23
N SER A 68 0.71 3.80 6.96
CA SER A 68 -0.62 4.10 6.48
C SER A 68 -0.82 3.53 5.08
N ASP A 69 -2.05 3.59 4.56
CA ASP A 69 -2.26 3.41 3.13
C ASP A 69 -1.47 4.45 2.31
N TRP A 70 -1.29 4.16 1.02
CA TRP A 70 -0.47 4.99 0.14
C TRP A 70 -0.94 6.45 0.04
N LYS A 71 -2.25 6.68 0.00
CA LYS A 71 -2.80 8.01 -0.23
C LYS A 71 -2.50 8.91 0.96
N PHE A 72 -2.71 8.39 2.17
CA PHE A 72 -2.38 9.11 3.39
C PHE A 72 -0.86 9.31 3.52
N LEU A 73 -0.06 8.28 3.21
CA LEU A 73 1.41 8.34 3.25
C LEU A 73 1.95 9.43 2.32
N ALA A 74 1.50 9.45 1.07
CA ALA A 74 1.90 10.46 0.10
C ALA A 74 1.47 11.86 0.53
N THR A 75 0.30 11.98 1.17
CA THR A 75 -0.18 13.27 1.71
C THR A 75 0.72 13.76 2.85
N CYS A 76 1.09 12.89 3.80
CA CYS A 76 2.00 13.25 4.90
C CYS A 76 3.42 13.60 4.44
N LEU A 77 3.86 13.07 3.30
CA LEU A 77 5.15 13.37 2.69
C LEU A 77 5.10 14.55 1.69
N ASP A 78 3.91 15.13 1.46
CA ASP A 78 3.60 16.04 0.35
C ASP A 78 4.27 15.60 -0.96
N PHE A 79 3.95 14.37 -1.36
CA PHE A 79 4.62 13.64 -2.42
C PHE A 79 3.77 13.53 -3.70
N ASN A 80 4.44 13.29 -4.81
CA ASN A 80 3.83 13.01 -6.10
C ASN A 80 2.68 11.99 -6.05
N ILE A 81 1.75 12.14 -7.00
CA ILE A 81 0.77 11.10 -7.33
C ILE A 81 1.45 9.82 -7.84
N ILE A 82 0.78 8.67 -7.65
CA ILE A 82 1.26 7.31 -7.98
C ILE A 82 1.76 7.18 -9.43
N ASN A 83 1.15 7.90 -10.37
CA ASN A 83 1.41 7.74 -11.80
C ASN A 83 2.59 8.58 -12.33
N SER A 84 3.20 9.40 -11.47
CA SER A 84 4.33 10.27 -11.78
C SER A 84 5.58 9.49 -12.22
N ASN A 85 6.55 10.22 -12.79
CA ASN A 85 7.83 9.63 -13.15
C ASN A 85 8.63 9.20 -11.91
N TYR A 86 8.62 10.02 -10.86
CA TYR A 86 9.28 9.76 -9.57
C TYR A 86 8.23 9.41 -8.53
N PHE A 87 7.99 8.11 -8.39
CA PHE A 87 6.85 7.57 -7.65
C PHE A 87 7.25 6.95 -6.30
N CYS A 88 8.54 6.77 -6.03
CA CYS A 88 9.01 6.13 -4.81
C CYS A 88 9.43 7.17 -3.77
N PRO A 89 8.90 7.13 -2.53
CA PRO A 89 9.32 8.03 -1.46
C PRO A 89 10.64 7.60 -0.80
N TRP A 90 11.09 6.35 -1.02
CA TRP A 90 12.30 5.80 -0.39
C TRP A 90 13.56 5.87 -1.27
N CYS A 91 13.40 5.84 -2.61
CA CYS A 91 14.53 5.87 -3.54
C CYS A 91 14.23 6.75 -4.76
N GLU A 92 15.26 7.03 -5.54
CA GLU A 92 15.21 7.98 -6.66
C GLU A 92 14.86 7.34 -8.01
N ILE A 93 14.32 6.11 -7.99
CA ILE A 93 13.91 5.39 -9.18
C ILE A 93 12.91 6.19 -10.04
N ALA A 94 13.24 6.33 -11.32
CA ALA A 94 12.33 6.85 -12.33
C ALA A 94 11.49 5.71 -12.95
N LYS A 95 10.30 6.06 -13.46
CA LYS A 95 9.32 5.09 -13.99
C LYS A 95 9.87 4.24 -15.15
N ASN A 96 10.77 4.80 -15.97
CA ASN A 96 11.44 4.09 -17.07
C ASN A 96 12.45 3.04 -16.58
N GLN A 97 13.02 3.21 -15.38
CA GLN A 97 13.99 2.29 -14.78
C GLN A 97 13.34 1.07 -14.12
N ARG A 98 12.00 1.04 -13.96
CA ARG A 98 11.26 -0.09 -13.35
C ARG A 98 11.48 -1.44 -14.04
N LYS A 99 11.85 -1.45 -15.33
CA LYS A 99 12.09 -2.67 -16.10
C LYS A 99 13.46 -3.29 -15.81
N ASP A 100 14.35 -2.53 -15.17
CA ASP A 100 15.66 -3.02 -14.81
C ASP A 100 15.54 -3.97 -13.60
N ARG A 101 15.82 -5.25 -13.86
CA ARG A 101 15.83 -6.32 -12.85
C ARG A 101 17.23 -6.58 -12.28
N GLN A 102 18.25 -5.86 -12.76
CA GLN A 102 19.64 -6.03 -12.32
C GLN A 102 19.99 -5.11 -11.14
N THR A 103 19.23 -4.04 -10.95
CA THR A 103 19.46 -3.07 -9.88
C THR A 103 18.67 -3.43 -8.62
N GLU A 104 19.37 -3.65 -7.51
CA GLU A 104 18.76 -3.69 -6.17
C GLU A 104 18.50 -2.27 -5.68
N TRP A 105 17.22 -1.92 -5.55
CA TRP A 105 16.82 -0.59 -5.08
C TRP A 105 16.81 -0.54 -3.56
N ILE A 106 17.79 0.14 -2.99
CA ILE A 106 17.88 0.42 -1.55
C ILE A 106 17.17 1.74 -1.20
N ILE A 107 16.84 1.92 0.07
CA ILE A 107 16.37 3.21 0.60
C ILE A 107 17.54 4.20 0.52
N SER A 108 17.50 5.12 -0.45
CA SER A 108 18.57 6.08 -0.73
C SER A 108 18.23 7.49 -0.25
N LYS A 109 16.93 7.83 -0.17
CA LYS A 109 16.47 9.13 0.29
C LYS A 109 16.58 9.24 1.80
N LYS A 110 17.04 10.39 2.30
CA LYS A 110 17.15 10.67 3.74
C LYS A 110 16.21 11.79 4.16
N MET A 111 15.52 11.58 5.28
CA MET A 111 14.66 12.62 5.86
C MET A 111 15.45 13.86 6.25
N SER A 112 16.69 13.70 6.76
CA SER A 112 17.56 14.84 7.12
C SER A 112 17.81 15.79 5.94
N ILE A 113 18.04 15.24 4.74
CA ILE A 113 18.25 16.02 3.52
C ILE A 113 16.95 16.73 3.11
N LEU A 114 15.80 16.07 3.24
CA LEU A 114 14.49 16.68 2.97
C LEU A 114 14.14 17.79 3.98
N ASN A 115 14.63 17.69 5.21
CA ASN A 115 14.41 18.71 6.24
C ASN A 115 15.19 19.99 5.94
N GLU A 116 16.39 19.87 5.37
CA GLU A 116 17.20 21.01 4.91
C GLU A 116 16.63 21.61 3.61
N ASN A 117 16.26 20.75 2.66
CA ASN A 117 15.66 21.15 1.39
C ASN A 117 14.56 20.16 0.97
N PRO A 118 13.28 20.55 1.10
CA PRO A 118 12.15 19.68 0.75
C PRO A 118 12.12 19.24 -0.70
N LYS A 119 12.81 19.94 -1.59
CA LYS A 119 12.89 19.63 -3.03
C LYS A 119 14.22 18.98 -3.43
N ALA A 120 15.04 18.56 -2.45
CA ALA A 120 16.31 17.88 -2.70
C ALA A 120 16.13 16.61 -3.54
N TYR A 121 15.00 15.93 -3.37
CA TYR A 121 14.64 14.77 -4.15
C TYR A 121 13.41 15.03 -5.01
N SER A 122 13.42 14.46 -6.20
CA SER A 122 12.27 14.53 -7.09
C SER A 122 11.02 13.91 -6.45
N GLY A 123 9.91 14.64 -6.61
CA GLY A 123 8.58 14.24 -6.18
C GLY A 123 8.14 14.70 -4.80
N HIS A 124 9.02 15.33 -4.01
CA HIS A 124 8.64 16.00 -2.76
C HIS A 124 8.45 17.50 -3.02
N TYR A 125 7.39 18.08 -2.45
CA TYR A 125 7.03 19.48 -2.69
C TYR A 125 7.23 20.38 -1.47
N SER A 126 6.88 19.87 -0.28
CA SER A 126 6.96 20.55 1.01
C SER A 126 7.62 19.66 2.07
N PRO A 127 8.00 20.20 3.24
CA PRO A 127 8.47 19.38 4.35
C PRO A 127 7.44 18.30 4.70
N SER A 128 7.89 17.10 5.08
CA SER A 128 6.98 16.10 5.59
C SER A 128 6.29 16.57 6.88
N LEU A 129 5.03 16.18 7.08
CA LEU A 129 4.32 16.42 8.33
C LEU A 129 4.98 15.73 9.52
N LEU A 130 5.56 14.54 9.32
CA LEU A 130 6.21 13.74 10.35
C LEU A 130 7.72 13.68 10.08
N ASN A 131 8.34 14.85 9.90
CA ASN A 131 9.74 15.03 9.50
C ASN A 131 10.80 14.61 10.54
N MET A 132 10.38 14.36 11.78
CA MET A 132 11.18 13.75 12.84
C MET A 132 11.36 12.23 12.67
N ILE A 133 10.54 11.60 11.82
CA ILE A 133 10.63 10.17 11.56
C ILE A 133 11.59 9.93 10.38
N PRO A 134 12.63 9.10 10.54
CA PRO A 134 13.49 8.69 9.43
C PRO A 134 12.71 8.02 8.29
N LEU A 135 13.10 8.22 7.03
CA LEU A 135 12.36 7.65 5.88
C LEU A 135 12.34 6.11 5.86
N ASP A 136 13.36 5.46 6.39
CA ASP A 136 13.42 4.00 6.56
C ASP A 136 12.49 3.49 7.68
N HIS A 137 11.91 4.38 8.48
CA HIS A 137 10.86 4.08 9.45
C HIS A 137 9.44 4.37 8.92
N TYR A 138 9.31 4.84 7.67
CA TYR A 138 8.03 4.89 6.96
C TYR A 138 7.76 3.51 6.37
N VAL A 139 6.92 2.74 7.05
CA VAL A 139 6.61 1.35 6.70
C VAL A 139 5.37 1.31 5.81
N PRO A 140 5.47 0.77 4.59
CA PRO A 140 4.31 0.60 3.73
C PRO A 140 3.26 -0.32 4.36
N ASP A 141 1.98 0.00 4.16
CA ASP A 141 0.90 -0.90 4.55
C ASP A 141 0.92 -2.18 3.69
N LYS A 142 1.36 -3.28 4.32
CA LYS A 142 1.47 -4.61 3.70
C LYS A 142 0.14 -5.11 3.16
N LEU A 143 -0.96 -4.82 3.85
CA LEU A 143 -2.28 -5.23 3.42
C LEU A 143 -2.66 -4.51 2.13
N HIS A 144 -2.58 -3.18 2.11
CA HIS A 144 -2.95 -2.40 0.92
C HIS A 144 -2.07 -2.73 -0.29
N ILE A 145 -0.78 -3.02 -0.06
CA ILE A 145 0.12 -3.53 -1.11
C ILE A 145 -0.39 -4.87 -1.65
N MET A 146 -0.67 -5.84 -0.77
CA MET A 146 -1.15 -7.16 -1.18
C MET A 146 -2.47 -7.06 -1.97
N LEU A 147 -3.40 -6.20 -1.53
CA LEU A 147 -4.66 -5.97 -2.24
C LEU A 147 -4.43 -5.45 -3.65
N ARG A 148 -3.49 -4.51 -3.83
CA ARG A 148 -3.17 -3.90 -5.13
C ARG A 148 -2.42 -4.85 -6.05
N ILE A 149 -1.48 -5.63 -5.52
CA ILE A 149 -0.77 -6.68 -6.28
C ILE A 149 -1.76 -7.71 -6.78
N THR A 150 -2.67 -8.18 -5.91
CA THR A 150 -3.69 -9.17 -6.29
C THR A 150 -4.58 -8.66 -7.42
N ASP A 151 -5.06 -7.42 -7.33
CA ASP A 151 -5.86 -6.81 -8.39
C ASP A 151 -5.12 -6.83 -9.73
N ARG A 152 -3.83 -6.46 -9.71
CA ARG A 152 -3.06 -6.40 -10.96
C ARG A 152 -2.74 -7.77 -11.52
N LEU A 153 -2.42 -8.75 -10.68
CA LEU A 153 -2.20 -10.13 -11.12
C LEU A 153 -3.48 -10.72 -11.73
N TRP A 154 -4.62 -10.53 -11.08
CA TRP A 154 -5.91 -11.00 -11.59
C TRP A 154 -6.28 -10.33 -12.92
N GLU A 155 -6.07 -9.02 -13.03
CA GLU A 155 -6.28 -8.29 -14.29
C GLU A 155 -5.38 -8.81 -15.40
N LEU A 156 -4.11 -9.13 -15.12
CA LEU A 156 -3.18 -9.71 -16.09
C LEU A 156 -3.64 -11.10 -16.57
N VAL A 157 -4.13 -11.96 -15.66
CA VAL A 157 -4.72 -13.27 -16.03
C VAL A 157 -5.88 -13.09 -17.00
N LEU A 158 -6.81 -12.19 -16.69
CA LEU A 158 -7.95 -11.92 -17.57
C LEU A 158 -7.53 -11.27 -18.90
N GLN A 159 -6.51 -10.41 -18.87
CA GLN A 159 -5.98 -9.76 -20.07
C GLN A 159 -5.32 -10.77 -21.01
N GLU A 160 -4.58 -11.74 -20.47
CA GLU A 160 -3.97 -12.82 -21.26
C GLU A 160 -5.02 -13.67 -21.97
N ILE A 161 -6.04 -14.12 -21.24
CA ILE A 161 -7.19 -14.86 -21.80
C ILE A 161 -7.89 -14.07 -22.92
N LYS A 162 -8.03 -12.75 -22.75
CA LYS A 162 -8.60 -11.87 -23.78
C LYS A 162 -7.71 -11.77 -25.02
N ASN A 163 -6.41 -11.63 -24.83
CA ASN A 163 -5.44 -11.52 -25.93
C ASN A 163 -5.38 -12.80 -26.78
N GLU A 164 -5.62 -13.96 -26.16
CA GLU A 164 -5.72 -15.25 -26.85
C GLU A 164 -7.09 -15.49 -27.52
N GLY A 165 -8.05 -14.55 -27.38
CA GLY A 165 -9.40 -14.71 -27.92
C GLY A 165 -10.25 -15.75 -27.15
N LEU A 166 -9.80 -16.18 -25.97
CA LEU A 166 -10.45 -17.21 -25.17
C LEU A 166 -11.44 -16.66 -24.15
N PHE A 167 -11.63 -15.33 -24.08
CA PHE A 167 -12.56 -14.68 -23.14
C PHE A 167 -14.03 -14.79 -23.60
N ASN A 168 -14.53 -16.01 -23.71
CA ASN A 168 -15.89 -16.36 -24.09
C ASN A 168 -16.71 -16.89 -22.89
N ASP A 169 -17.96 -17.30 -23.13
CA ASP A 169 -18.86 -17.79 -22.07
C ASP A 169 -18.34 -19.05 -21.39
N ILE A 170 -17.64 -19.92 -22.12
CA ILE A 170 -17.07 -21.16 -21.57
C ILE A 170 -16.01 -20.81 -20.53
N THR A 171 -15.04 -19.96 -20.89
CA THR A 171 -13.96 -19.57 -19.97
C THR A 171 -14.49 -18.76 -18.78
N ARG A 172 -15.45 -17.85 -19.01
CA ARG A 172 -16.12 -17.14 -17.90
C ARG A 172 -16.80 -18.11 -16.93
N ASN A 173 -17.52 -19.11 -17.45
CA ASN A 173 -18.16 -20.13 -16.62
C ASN A 173 -17.16 -21.01 -15.87
N ILE A 174 -15.99 -21.32 -16.46
CA ILE A 174 -14.90 -22.02 -15.75
C ILE A 174 -14.40 -21.19 -14.57
N ILE A 175 -14.18 -19.89 -14.78
CA ILE A 175 -13.75 -18.97 -13.71
C ILE A 175 -14.80 -18.90 -12.61
N ILE A 176 -16.08 -18.69 -12.96
CA ILE A 176 -17.18 -18.62 -11.99
C ILE A 176 -17.25 -19.90 -11.15
N LYS A 177 -17.26 -21.07 -11.80
CA LYS A 177 -17.29 -22.37 -11.10
C LYS A 177 -16.09 -22.58 -10.19
N GLU A 178 -14.91 -22.12 -10.59
CA GLU A 178 -13.73 -22.19 -9.72
C GLU A 178 -13.79 -21.20 -8.56
N MET A 179 -14.42 -20.04 -8.72
CA MET A 179 -14.69 -19.14 -7.60
C MET A 179 -15.71 -19.75 -6.62
N GLU A 180 -16.73 -20.43 -7.13
CA GLU A 180 -17.73 -21.14 -6.32
C GLU A 180 -17.10 -22.26 -5.46
N THR A 181 -16.14 -23.02 -6.00
CA THR A 181 -15.42 -24.05 -5.20
C THR A 181 -14.62 -23.43 -4.05
N LEU A 182 -14.16 -22.19 -4.22
CA LEU A 182 -13.50 -21.39 -3.19
C LEU A 182 -14.48 -20.67 -2.23
N LYS A 183 -15.79 -20.84 -2.42
CA LYS A 183 -16.87 -20.16 -1.69
C LYS A 183 -16.86 -18.63 -1.87
N ILE A 184 -16.45 -18.17 -3.05
CA ILE A 184 -16.40 -16.76 -3.43
C ILE A 184 -17.53 -16.49 -4.42
N HIS A 185 -18.41 -15.55 -4.10
CA HIS A 185 -19.42 -15.08 -5.05
C HIS A 185 -18.74 -14.23 -6.13
N PHE A 186 -18.81 -14.67 -7.38
CA PHE A 186 -18.15 -14.02 -8.50
C PHE A 186 -18.97 -14.11 -9.78
N GLU A 187 -19.18 -12.98 -10.43
CA GLU A 187 -19.99 -12.88 -11.63
C GLU A 187 -19.32 -11.96 -12.66
N PHE A 188 -19.70 -12.15 -13.93
CA PHE A 188 -19.35 -11.26 -15.02
C PHE A 188 -20.62 -10.61 -15.58
N TRP A 189 -20.55 -9.33 -15.92
CA TRP A 189 -21.63 -8.64 -16.61
C TRP A 189 -21.10 -7.69 -17.68
N LYS A 190 -21.92 -7.41 -18.69
CA LYS A 190 -21.68 -6.34 -19.66
C LYS A 190 -22.47 -5.10 -19.26
N ILE A 191 -21.88 -3.92 -19.45
CA ILE A 191 -22.64 -2.67 -19.45
C ILE A 191 -23.28 -2.51 -20.83
N ARG A 192 -24.57 -2.13 -20.86
CA ARG A 192 -25.30 -1.87 -22.11
C ARG A 192 -24.49 -0.88 -22.96
N ASP A 193 -24.46 -1.13 -24.27
CA ASP A 193 -23.80 -0.27 -25.26
C ASP A 193 -22.25 -0.25 -25.20
N THR A 194 -21.64 -1.19 -24.47
CA THR A 194 -20.19 -1.44 -24.51
C THR A 194 -19.88 -2.91 -24.70
N ASP A 195 -18.79 -3.23 -25.40
CA ASP A 195 -18.22 -4.59 -25.40
C ASP A 195 -17.36 -4.89 -24.17
N ASN A 196 -17.38 -3.98 -23.18
CA ASN A 196 -16.62 -4.12 -21.96
C ASN A 196 -17.33 -5.02 -20.95
N TRP A 197 -16.62 -6.08 -20.56
CA TRP A 197 -17.01 -6.96 -19.47
C TRP A 197 -16.43 -6.47 -18.15
N TYR A 198 -17.29 -6.46 -17.14
CA TYR A 198 -16.99 -6.17 -15.75
C TYR A 198 -17.16 -7.45 -14.93
N TYR A 199 -16.60 -7.43 -13.71
CA TYR A 199 -16.64 -8.56 -12.81
C TYR A 199 -16.71 -8.12 -11.34
N THR A 200 -17.13 -9.03 -10.48
CA THR A 200 -17.32 -8.76 -9.05
C THR A 200 -16.04 -8.25 -8.41
N SER A 201 -16.13 -7.13 -7.69
CA SER A 201 -15.00 -6.62 -6.91
C SER A 201 -14.68 -7.59 -5.76
N LEU A 202 -13.42 -8.01 -5.67
CA LEU A 202 -12.97 -8.99 -4.69
C LEU A 202 -12.64 -8.32 -3.34
N MET A 203 -13.10 -8.92 -2.25
CA MET A 203 -12.78 -8.44 -0.90
C MET A 203 -11.47 -9.03 -0.38
N ARG A 204 -10.96 -8.51 0.74
CA ARG A 204 -9.66 -8.89 1.32
C ARG A 204 -9.43 -10.40 1.40
N ASN A 205 -10.37 -11.12 1.99
CA ASN A 205 -10.23 -12.56 2.20
C ASN A 205 -10.32 -13.33 0.88
N ASP A 206 -11.16 -12.88 -0.06
CA ASP A 206 -11.32 -13.49 -1.38
C ASP A 206 -10.03 -13.37 -2.18
N LYS A 207 -9.41 -12.18 -2.18
CA LYS A 207 -8.11 -11.91 -2.82
C LYS A 207 -7.02 -12.87 -2.32
N LEU A 208 -6.90 -13.03 -1.01
CA LEU A 208 -5.95 -13.97 -0.40
C LEU A 208 -6.27 -15.43 -0.75
N CYS A 209 -7.54 -15.78 -0.81
CA CYS A 209 -7.99 -17.12 -1.17
C CYS A 209 -7.62 -17.43 -2.64
N ILE A 210 -7.90 -16.50 -3.56
CA ILE A 210 -7.59 -16.63 -4.98
C ILE A 210 -6.10 -16.79 -5.20
N LEU A 211 -5.27 -15.92 -4.62
CA LEU A 211 -3.81 -16.02 -4.74
C LEU A 211 -3.26 -17.38 -4.30
N ARG A 212 -3.86 -18.00 -3.29
CA ARG A 212 -3.35 -19.25 -2.70
C ARG A 212 -3.94 -20.51 -3.34
N LYS A 213 -5.19 -20.46 -3.78
CA LYS A 213 -6.00 -21.66 -4.03
C LYS A 213 -6.62 -21.72 -5.42
N PHE A 214 -6.69 -20.62 -6.16
CA PHE A 214 -7.30 -20.64 -7.49
C PHE A 214 -6.54 -21.57 -8.43
N ASN A 215 -7.25 -22.53 -9.05
CA ASN A 215 -6.63 -23.49 -9.94
C ASN A 215 -6.41 -22.92 -11.35
N LEU A 216 -5.25 -22.31 -11.56
CA LEU A 216 -4.81 -21.78 -12.86
C LEU A 216 -4.75 -22.84 -13.97
N ALA A 217 -4.57 -24.13 -13.65
CA ALA A 217 -4.56 -25.21 -14.64
C ALA A 217 -5.92 -25.42 -15.32
N LYS A 218 -7.00 -24.79 -14.82
CA LYS A 218 -8.29 -24.75 -15.51
C LYS A 218 -8.33 -23.73 -16.65
N LEU A 219 -7.39 -22.78 -16.68
CA LEU A 219 -7.37 -21.67 -17.63
C LEU A 219 -6.17 -21.74 -18.59
N PHE A 220 -5.05 -22.29 -18.12
CA PHE A 220 -3.80 -22.34 -18.86
C PHE A 220 -3.26 -23.76 -18.91
N ASP A 221 -2.41 -24.03 -19.91
CA ASP A 221 -1.68 -25.29 -19.99
C ASP A 221 -0.70 -25.46 -18.79
N PRO A 222 -0.20 -26.67 -18.53
CA PRO A 222 0.67 -26.94 -17.38
C PRO A 222 1.97 -26.12 -17.36
N GLU A 223 2.59 -25.86 -18.52
CA GLU A 223 3.84 -25.11 -18.61
C GLU A 223 3.60 -23.65 -18.24
N ARG A 224 2.56 -23.04 -18.81
CA ARG A 224 2.17 -21.67 -18.47
C ARG A 224 1.73 -21.52 -17.02
N THR A 225 1.00 -22.51 -16.48
CA THR A 225 0.60 -22.55 -15.07
C THR A 225 1.81 -22.57 -14.14
N ALA A 226 2.80 -23.42 -14.43
CA ALA A 226 4.03 -23.50 -13.65
C ALA A 226 4.82 -22.19 -13.67
N LEU A 227 4.90 -21.56 -14.85
CA LEU A 227 5.55 -20.26 -15.00
C LEU A 227 4.86 -19.18 -14.16
N ILE A 228 3.54 -19.04 -14.24
CA ILE A 228 2.80 -18.03 -13.46
C ILE A 228 2.98 -18.24 -11.95
N ARG A 229 3.01 -19.50 -11.48
CA ARG A 229 3.23 -19.82 -10.06
C ARG A 229 4.67 -19.59 -9.58
N SER A 230 5.62 -19.46 -10.48
CA SER A 230 7.03 -19.18 -10.16
C SER A 230 7.39 -17.69 -10.12
N LEU A 231 6.47 -16.81 -10.51
CA LEU A 231 6.59 -15.35 -10.43
C LEU A 231 6.35 -14.84 -9.01
#